data_AF-A0A373M220-F1
#
_entry.id   AF-A0A373M220-F1
#
_cell.length_a   1.000
_cell.length_b   1.000
_cell.length_c   1.000
_cell.angle_alpha   90.00
_cell.angle_beta   90.00
_cell.angle_gamma   90.00
#
_symmetry.space_group_name_H-M   'P 1'
#
loop_
_entity.id
_entity.type
_entity.pdbx_description
1 polymer ?
#
loop_
_entity_poly.entity_id
_entity_poly.type
_entity_poly.pdbx_seq_one_letter_code
_entity_poly.pdbx_strand_id
1 'polypeptide(L)'
;MVSLVGQLHDDGFSNIILVDDGSLIANRKYFKTCKETCHCKIIRHVVNFGKGIALKSAFNYILEQRPDIKGAVTVDCDGQHVLPDINTCAKLTYEHPDSLILGCRQFNDKEIPLRSRFGNKLTRQMIRLLCGIHVSDTQTGLRGLPTPLIREHFANVKGERFEYEMNMLIAAKEYQIPIEEFPIQTIYLANNESSHFNPFIDSIRIYKVFLKFMLSSLSSFIIDIALYWLLGYLLRPIISDKWMLPFFDLSVLILMRTVISRFASSLFNFFVNKNQVFKNDSSSPFLFVRYYTLAIVQLLLSAVLVNHLLTFITYSTLRKCIIDTLLFAISFQIQREWVFKK
;
A
#
# COMPACT_ATOMS: atom_id res chain seq x y z
N MET A 1 3.96 24.12 -17.85
CA MET A 1 4.03 25.05 -16.69
C MET A 1 3.49 26.45 -16.97
N VAL A 2 4.20 27.37 -17.66
CA VAL A 2 3.77 28.81 -17.74
C VAL A 2 2.34 28.99 -18.24
N SER A 3 1.97 28.30 -19.34
CA SER A 3 0.61 28.33 -19.88
C SER A 3 -0.44 27.83 -18.87
N LEU A 4 -0.19 26.73 -18.16
CA LEU A 4 -1.10 26.19 -17.15
C LEU A 4 -1.29 27.18 -15.98
N VAL A 5 -0.21 27.81 -15.52
CA VAL A 5 -0.29 28.79 -14.42
C VAL A 5 -1.07 30.03 -14.86
N GLY A 6 -0.88 30.49 -16.10
CA GLY A 6 -1.69 31.56 -16.68
C GLY A 6 -3.18 31.20 -16.71
N GLN A 7 -3.53 30.01 -17.21
CA GLN A 7 -4.92 29.53 -17.21
C GLN A 7 -5.54 29.48 -15.82
N LEU A 8 -4.80 29.01 -14.81
CA LEU A 8 -5.28 28.99 -13.41
C LEU A 8 -5.48 30.40 -12.86
N HIS A 9 -4.56 31.33 -13.18
CA HIS A 9 -4.68 32.72 -12.76
C HIS A 9 -5.90 33.39 -13.38
N ASP A 10 -6.09 33.23 -14.69
CA ASP A 10 -7.22 33.81 -15.45
C ASP A 10 -8.57 33.23 -15.00
N ASP A 11 -8.60 31.97 -14.57
CA ASP A 11 -9.78 31.30 -14.02
C ASP A 11 -10.12 31.72 -12.58
N GLY A 12 -9.24 32.49 -11.94
CA GLY A 12 -9.48 33.10 -10.63
C GLY A 12 -8.77 32.43 -9.45
N PHE A 13 -7.85 31.49 -9.68
CA PHE A 13 -7.00 30.97 -8.61
C PHE A 13 -6.02 32.05 -8.15
N SER A 14 -6.29 32.65 -6.99
CA SER A 14 -5.44 33.66 -6.38
C SER A 14 -4.22 33.08 -5.64
N ASN A 15 -4.24 31.78 -5.31
CA ASN A 15 -3.29 31.14 -4.40
C ASN A 15 -2.51 30.02 -5.08
N ILE A 16 -1.68 30.39 -6.05
CA ILE A 16 -0.87 29.44 -6.81
C ILE A 16 0.52 29.36 -6.16
N ILE A 17 0.92 28.14 -5.76
CA ILE A 17 2.24 27.86 -5.21
C ILE A 17 3.01 26.99 -6.20
N LEU A 18 4.16 27.48 -6.64
CA LEU A 18 5.11 26.73 -7.46
C LEU A 18 6.31 26.33 -6.62
N VAL A 19 6.69 25.06 -6.68
CA VAL A 19 7.88 24.54 -6.00
C VAL A 19 8.96 24.22 -7.02
N ASP A 20 10.05 24.98 -6.98
CA ASP A 20 11.27 24.77 -7.77
C ASP A 20 12.22 23.85 -6.99
N ASP A 21 12.11 22.54 -7.21
CA ASP A 21 12.90 21.52 -6.52
C ASP A 21 14.29 21.33 -7.16
N GLY A 22 15.08 22.40 -7.18
CA GLY A 22 16.46 22.37 -7.67
C GLY A 22 16.60 22.37 -9.19
N SER A 23 15.73 23.08 -9.92
CA SER A 23 15.83 23.17 -11.39
C SER A 23 17.15 23.80 -11.85
N LEU A 24 17.62 23.35 -13.02
CA LEU A 24 18.75 23.95 -13.74
C LEU A 24 18.52 25.45 -13.94
N ILE A 25 19.61 26.23 -13.92
CA ILE A 25 19.58 27.69 -14.05
C ILE A 25 18.81 28.14 -15.30
N ALA A 26 18.99 27.44 -16.42
CA ALA A 26 18.31 27.72 -17.68
C ALA A 26 16.76 27.63 -17.60
N ASN A 27 16.23 26.81 -16.68
CA ASN A 27 14.78 26.61 -16.50
C ASN A 27 14.17 27.59 -15.47
N ARG A 28 15.00 28.29 -14.68
CA ARG A 28 14.51 29.25 -13.67
C ARG A 28 13.76 30.44 -14.28
N LYS A 29 14.00 30.73 -15.57
CA LYS A 29 13.27 31.77 -16.32
C LYS A 29 11.76 31.54 -16.29
N TYR A 30 11.30 30.29 -16.36
CA TYR A 30 9.87 29.99 -16.38
C TYR A 30 9.18 30.31 -15.05
N PHE A 31 9.84 30.01 -13.93
CA PHE A 31 9.35 30.39 -12.60
C PHE A 31 9.30 31.91 -12.44
N LYS A 32 10.35 32.62 -12.90
CA LYS A 32 10.38 34.09 -12.89
C LYS A 32 9.18 34.66 -13.65
N THR A 33 8.92 34.17 -14.87
CA THR A 33 7.75 34.58 -15.66
C THR A 33 6.45 34.37 -14.89
N CYS A 34 6.21 33.18 -14.32
CA CYS A 34 4.99 32.91 -13.57
C CYS A 34 4.80 33.88 -12.38
N LYS A 35 5.88 34.22 -11.67
CA LYS A 35 5.80 35.17 -10.54
C LYS A 35 5.46 36.59 -11.00
N GLU A 36 6.03 37.01 -12.13
CA GLU A 36 5.83 38.35 -12.68
C GLU A 36 4.44 38.53 -13.31
N THR A 37 3.93 37.50 -13.98
CA THR A 37 2.66 37.60 -14.71
C THR A 37 1.43 37.12 -13.93
N CYS A 38 1.59 36.17 -13.01
CA CYS A 38 0.47 35.50 -12.33
C CYS A 38 0.52 35.67 -10.79
N HIS A 39 1.48 36.45 -10.28
CA HIS A 39 1.67 36.71 -8.84
C HIS A 39 1.78 35.44 -7.96
N CYS A 40 2.27 34.33 -8.51
CA CYS A 40 2.38 33.07 -7.77
C CYS A 40 3.45 33.09 -6.67
N LYS A 41 3.24 32.33 -5.59
CA LYS A 41 4.28 32.05 -4.60
C LYS A 41 5.27 31.05 -5.16
N ILE A 42 6.57 31.36 -5.08
CA ILE A 42 7.63 30.40 -5.40
C ILE A 42 8.31 29.95 -4.12
N ILE A 43 8.40 28.63 -3.95
CA ILE A 43 9.27 27.97 -2.98
C ILE A 43 10.40 27.34 -3.77
N ARG A 44 11.65 27.63 -3.43
CA ARG A 44 12.82 27.11 -4.15
C ARG A 44 13.69 26.29 -3.22
N HIS A 45 14.05 25.10 -3.67
CA HIS A 45 15.07 24.27 -3.05
C HIS A 45 16.41 24.47 -3.74
N VAL A 46 17.49 24.34 -2.96
CA VAL A 46 18.87 24.50 -3.44
C VAL A 46 19.33 23.33 -4.31
N VAL A 47 18.80 22.13 -4.04
CA VAL A 47 19.04 20.88 -4.77
C VAL A 47 17.72 20.14 -4.92
N ASN A 48 17.67 19.13 -5.80
CA ASN A 48 16.50 18.27 -5.97
C ASN A 48 16.37 17.32 -4.76
N PHE A 49 15.37 17.57 -3.93
CA PHE A 49 15.05 16.75 -2.76
C PHE A 49 13.98 15.68 -3.07
N GLY A 50 13.21 15.87 -4.12
CA GLY A 50 12.15 14.98 -4.57
C GLY A 50 10.75 15.55 -4.41
N LYS A 51 9.80 14.98 -5.17
CA LYS A 51 8.40 15.39 -5.21
C LYS A 51 7.73 15.41 -3.83
N GLY A 52 8.00 14.41 -2.98
CA GLY A 52 7.46 14.35 -1.62
C GLY A 52 7.91 15.51 -0.74
N ILE A 53 9.19 15.89 -0.78
CA ILE A 53 9.69 17.07 -0.05
C ILE A 53 9.11 18.35 -0.66
N ALA A 54 9.03 18.46 -1.98
CA ALA A 54 8.41 19.61 -2.65
C ALA A 54 6.96 19.83 -2.20
N LEU A 55 6.15 18.76 -2.17
CA LEU A 55 4.76 18.82 -1.68
C LEU A 55 4.70 19.24 -0.21
N LYS A 56 5.55 18.68 0.66
CA LYS A 56 5.59 19.06 2.08
C LYS A 56 6.00 20.50 2.31
N SER A 57 6.94 21.03 1.52
CA SER A 57 7.29 22.45 1.59
C SER A 57 6.11 23.35 1.27
N ALA A 58 5.29 22.97 0.27
CA ALA A 58 4.04 23.68 -0.02
C ALA A 58 3.01 23.53 1.10
N PHE A 59 2.83 22.33 1.66
CA PHE A 59 1.93 22.09 2.79
C PHE A 59 2.31 22.92 4.02
N ASN A 60 3.59 22.94 4.39
CA ASN A 60 4.07 23.75 5.51
C ASN A 60 3.82 25.24 5.26
N TYR A 61 4.08 25.72 4.05
CA TYR A 61 3.76 27.11 3.70
C TYR A 61 2.26 27.41 3.83
N ILE A 62 1.38 26.51 3.36
CA ILE A 62 -0.08 26.69 3.50
C ILE A 62 -0.48 26.72 4.97
N LEU A 63 0.02 25.78 5.78
CA LEU A 63 -0.32 25.68 7.20
C LEU A 63 0.16 26.89 8.02
N GLU A 64 1.33 27.43 7.68
CA GLU A 64 1.93 28.56 8.42
C GLU A 64 1.40 29.92 7.94
N GLN A 65 1.32 30.11 6.62
CA GLN A 65 1.11 31.43 6.02
C GLN A 65 -0.32 31.63 5.54
N ARG A 66 -1.09 30.56 5.33
CA ARG A 66 -2.46 30.57 4.79
C ARG A 66 -3.42 29.65 5.53
N PRO A 67 -3.58 29.84 6.86
CA PRO A 67 -4.49 29.03 7.66
C PRO A 67 -5.97 29.23 7.28
N ASP A 68 -6.29 30.25 6.50
CA ASP A 68 -7.61 30.57 5.95
C ASP A 68 -8.06 29.60 4.83
N ILE A 69 -7.10 28.97 4.13
CA ILE A 69 -7.39 28.08 3.01
C ILE A 69 -8.03 26.79 3.51
N LYS A 70 -9.09 26.34 2.83
CA LYS A 70 -9.87 25.13 3.17
C LYS A 70 -9.25 23.83 2.66
N GLY A 71 -8.48 23.88 1.59
CA GLY A 71 -7.74 22.75 1.06
C GLY A 71 -6.81 23.15 -0.07
N ALA A 72 -5.97 22.21 -0.49
CA ALA A 72 -5.02 22.37 -1.57
C ALA A 72 -5.32 21.37 -2.69
N VAL A 73 -5.07 21.78 -3.93
CA VAL A 73 -5.06 20.87 -5.08
C VAL A 73 -3.63 20.75 -5.59
N THR A 74 -3.12 19.53 -5.67
CA THR A 74 -1.82 19.25 -6.29
C THR A 74 -2.00 19.04 -7.78
N VAL A 75 -1.12 19.59 -8.60
CA VAL A 75 -1.18 19.46 -10.06
C VAL A 75 0.23 19.27 -10.60
N ASP A 76 0.44 18.22 -11.40
CA ASP A 76 1.71 18.02 -12.09
C ASP A 76 1.87 19.06 -13.22
N CYS A 77 3.06 19.67 -13.32
CA CYS A 77 3.34 20.78 -14.23
C CYS A 77 3.67 20.36 -15.68
N ASP A 78 3.48 19.08 -16.00
CA ASP A 78 3.83 18.43 -17.27
C ASP A 78 2.78 18.64 -18.38
N GLY A 79 1.65 19.28 -18.05
CA GLY A 79 0.58 19.61 -19.00
C GLY A 79 -0.42 18.48 -19.23
N GLN A 80 -0.44 17.44 -18.39
CA GLN A 80 -1.40 16.34 -18.51
C GLN A 80 -2.78 16.66 -17.89
N HIS A 81 -2.87 17.72 -17.08
CA HIS A 81 -4.11 18.10 -16.39
C HIS A 81 -4.76 19.32 -17.04
N VAL A 82 -6.06 19.22 -17.31
CA VAL A 82 -6.87 20.32 -17.86
C VAL A 82 -7.54 21.11 -16.76
N LEU A 83 -7.78 22.40 -17.03
CA LEU A 83 -8.41 23.33 -16.09
C LEU A 83 -9.78 22.84 -15.55
N PRO A 84 -10.71 22.29 -16.35
CA PRO A 84 -11.99 21.78 -15.83
C PRO A 84 -11.84 20.68 -14.78
N ASP A 85 -10.84 19.80 -14.93
CA ASP A 85 -10.58 18.71 -13.98
C ASP A 85 -9.99 19.26 -12.68
N ILE A 86 -9.13 20.29 -12.77
CA ILE A 86 -8.58 20.99 -11.61
C ILE A 86 -9.69 21.70 -10.83
N ASN A 87 -10.61 22.38 -11.53
CA ASN A 87 -11.78 23.02 -10.94
C ASN A 87 -12.72 22.02 -10.24
N THR A 88 -12.95 20.87 -10.89
CA THR A 88 -13.72 19.78 -10.28
C THR A 88 -13.03 19.26 -9.02
N CYS A 89 -11.71 19.07 -9.05
CA CYS A 89 -10.93 18.67 -7.88
C CYS A 89 -11.04 19.69 -6.74
N ALA A 90 -10.88 20.99 -7.04
CA ALA A 90 -10.96 22.06 -6.06
C ALA A 90 -12.36 22.12 -5.41
N LYS A 91 -13.42 22.01 -6.22
CA LYS A 91 -14.80 21.94 -5.75
C LYS A 91 -15.03 20.75 -4.81
N LEU A 92 -14.66 19.54 -5.23
CA LEU A 92 -14.83 18.34 -4.40
C LEU A 92 -13.99 18.40 -3.11
N THR A 93 -12.80 18.98 -3.16
CA THR A 93 -11.96 19.20 -1.97
C THR A 93 -12.66 20.11 -0.95
N TYR A 94 -13.38 21.11 -1.44
CA TYR A 94 -14.15 22.02 -0.59
C TYR A 94 -15.42 21.34 -0.03
N GLU A 95 -16.12 20.56 -0.84
CA GLU A 95 -17.36 19.87 -0.45
C GLU A 95 -17.13 18.69 0.51
N HIS A 96 -15.96 18.06 0.47
CA HIS A 96 -15.62 16.88 1.26
C HIS A 96 -14.38 17.14 2.17
N PRO A 97 -14.53 17.89 3.28
CA PRO A 97 -13.41 18.34 4.12
C PRO A 97 -12.67 17.20 4.84
N ASP A 98 -13.27 16.01 4.92
CA ASP A 98 -12.72 14.85 5.61
C ASP A 98 -12.19 13.77 4.65
N SER A 99 -12.17 14.03 3.34
CA SER A 99 -11.81 13.03 2.32
C SER A 99 -10.59 13.44 1.48
N LEU A 100 -9.80 12.44 1.08
CA LEU A 100 -8.78 12.60 0.06
C LEU A 100 -9.43 12.48 -1.32
N ILE A 101 -9.34 13.52 -2.15
CA ILE A 101 -9.93 13.52 -3.49
C ILE A 101 -8.86 13.14 -4.52
N LEU A 102 -9.18 12.20 -5.41
CA LEU A 102 -8.29 11.76 -6.48
C LEU A 102 -8.94 11.97 -7.85
N GLY A 103 -8.26 12.74 -8.71
CA GLY A 103 -8.61 12.81 -10.13
C GLY A 103 -7.98 11.64 -10.88
N CYS A 104 -8.77 10.65 -11.27
CA CYS A 104 -8.28 9.37 -11.79
C CYS A 104 -8.41 9.28 -13.31
N ARG A 105 -7.30 8.93 -13.98
CA ARG A 105 -7.30 8.73 -15.44
C ARG A 105 -8.19 7.56 -15.83
N GLN A 106 -8.90 7.70 -16.94
CA GLN A 106 -9.69 6.61 -17.48
C GLN A 106 -8.82 5.67 -18.31
N PHE A 107 -8.42 4.53 -17.75
CA PHE A 107 -7.54 3.56 -18.43
C PHE A 107 -8.20 2.74 -19.55
N ASN A 108 -9.40 3.12 -19.99
CA ASN A 108 -10.11 2.51 -21.11
C ASN A 108 -9.64 3.06 -22.47
N ASP A 109 -8.87 4.14 -22.47
CA ASP A 109 -8.42 4.78 -23.68
C ASP A 109 -7.30 4.00 -24.39
N LYS A 110 -7.40 3.91 -25.72
CA LYS A 110 -6.40 3.23 -26.56
C LYS A 110 -5.10 4.04 -26.66
N GLU A 111 -5.15 5.32 -26.34
CA GLU A 111 -4.02 6.25 -26.42
C GLU A 111 -2.99 6.08 -25.29
N ILE A 112 -3.32 5.38 -24.20
CA ILE A 112 -2.38 5.16 -23.10
C ILE A 112 -1.31 4.12 -23.51
N PRO A 113 -0.01 4.43 -23.38
CA PRO A 113 1.06 3.47 -23.63
C PRO A 113 0.88 2.18 -22.82
N LEU A 114 0.96 1.03 -23.49
CA LEU A 114 0.73 -0.29 -22.88
C LEU A 114 1.58 -0.53 -21.63
N ARG A 115 2.83 -0.02 -21.60
CA ARG A 115 3.72 -0.12 -20.44
C ARG A 115 3.18 0.61 -19.21
N SER A 116 2.65 1.82 -19.38
CA SER A 116 2.06 2.61 -18.29
C SER A 116 0.76 1.97 -17.79
N ARG A 117 -0.11 1.48 -18.70
CA ARG A 117 -1.32 0.73 -18.34
C ARG A 117 -1.00 -0.50 -17.51
N PHE A 118 0.00 -1.28 -17.94
CA PHE A 118 0.39 -2.50 -17.25
C PHE A 118 1.00 -2.20 -15.88
N GLY A 119 1.91 -1.22 -15.80
CA GLY A 119 2.53 -0.79 -14.54
C GLY A 119 1.49 -0.35 -13.51
N ASN A 120 0.59 0.57 -13.87
CA ASN A 120 -0.45 1.02 -12.93
C ASN A 120 -1.44 -0.10 -12.60
N LYS A 121 -1.80 -0.98 -13.55
CA LYS A 121 -2.67 -2.14 -13.27
C LYS A 121 -2.04 -3.07 -12.22
N LEU A 122 -0.75 -3.34 -12.36
CA LEU A 122 0.01 -4.18 -11.43
C LEU A 122 0.10 -3.51 -10.05
N THR A 123 0.50 -2.24 -9.99
CA THR A 123 0.57 -1.49 -8.73
C THR A 123 -0.79 -1.39 -8.04
N ARG A 124 -1.88 -1.15 -8.79
CA ARG A 124 -3.26 -1.17 -8.28
C ARG A 124 -3.66 -2.53 -7.72
N GLN A 125 -3.32 -3.61 -8.42
CA GLN A 125 -3.59 -4.96 -7.90
C GLN A 125 -2.79 -5.21 -6.62
N MET A 126 -1.52 -4.81 -6.57
CA MET A 126 -0.68 -4.97 -5.40
C MET A 126 -1.19 -4.16 -4.20
N ILE A 127 -1.53 -2.87 -4.37
CA ILE A 127 -2.03 -2.05 -3.26
C ILE A 127 -3.37 -2.58 -2.74
N ARG A 128 -4.23 -3.09 -3.64
CA ARG A 128 -5.49 -3.72 -3.27
C ARG A 128 -5.26 -5.01 -2.48
N LEU A 129 -4.41 -5.90 -2.99
CA LEU A 129 -4.11 -7.18 -2.36
C LEU A 129 -3.35 -7.01 -1.05
N LEU A 130 -2.38 -6.10 -1.01
CA LEU A 130 -1.41 -5.97 0.09
C LEU A 130 -1.77 -4.92 1.15
N CYS A 131 -2.58 -3.92 0.80
CA CYS A 131 -3.01 -2.86 1.72
C CYS A 131 -4.53 -2.74 1.84
N GLY A 132 -5.32 -3.42 1.00
CA GLY A 132 -6.79 -3.32 1.04
C GLY A 132 -7.32 -1.99 0.53
N ILE A 133 -6.51 -1.25 -0.23
CA ILE A 133 -6.82 0.06 -0.77
C ILE A 133 -7.43 -0.13 -2.16
N HIS A 134 -8.63 0.39 -2.34
CA HIS A 134 -9.37 0.30 -3.58
C HIS A 134 -9.31 1.67 -4.25
N VAL A 135 -8.40 1.81 -5.21
CA VAL A 135 -8.25 3.01 -6.03
C VAL A 135 -8.11 2.63 -7.50
N SER A 136 -8.62 3.44 -8.40
CA SER A 136 -8.54 3.23 -9.85
C SER A 136 -7.21 3.71 -10.44
N ASP A 137 -6.59 4.73 -9.86
CA ASP A 137 -5.28 5.27 -10.26
C ASP A 137 -4.37 5.54 -9.05
N THR A 138 -3.33 4.72 -8.88
CA THR A 138 -2.38 4.89 -7.76
C THR A 138 -1.37 6.01 -8.00
N GLN A 139 -1.21 6.44 -9.25
CA GLN A 139 -0.14 7.33 -9.70
C GLN A 139 -0.68 8.70 -10.15
N THR A 140 -1.92 9.04 -9.81
CA THR A 140 -2.45 10.37 -10.11
C THR A 140 -1.77 11.43 -9.25
N GLY A 141 -1.30 12.49 -9.91
CA GLY A 141 -0.79 13.71 -9.30
C GLY A 141 -1.87 14.77 -9.06
N LEU A 142 -3.09 14.61 -9.60
CA LEU A 142 -4.21 15.50 -9.32
C LEU A 142 -4.93 15.03 -8.06
N ARG A 143 -4.61 15.69 -6.93
CA ARG A 143 -5.16 15.32 -5.62
C ARG A 143 -5.70 16.54 -4.90
N GLY A 144 -6.88 16.38 -4.34
CA GLY A 144 -7.52 17.34 -3.45
C GLY A 144 -7.28 16.98 -2.00
N LEU A 145 -6.72 17.92 -1.25
CA LEU A 145 -6.23 17.71 0.10
C LEU A 145 -6.83 18.78 1.03
N PRO A 146 -7.90 18.48 1.77
CA PRO A 146 -8.42 19.37 2.79
C PRO A 146 -7.35 19.75 3.84
N THR A 147 -7.35 21.01 4.26
CA THR A 147 -6.36 21.55 5.21
C THR A 147 -6.30 20.78 6.54
N PRO A 148 -7.41 20.31 7.14
CA PRO A 148 -7.35 19.47 8.35
C PRO A 148 -6.52 18.20 8.13
N LEU A 149 -6.74 17.49 7.02
CA LEU A 149 -6.00 16.27 6.70
C LEU A 149 -4.51 16.53 6.40
N ILE A 150 -4.20 17.67 5.77
CA ILE A 150 -2.81 18.11 5.59
C ILE A 150 -2.12 18.28 6.95
N ARG A 151 -2.77 19.00 7.88
CA ARG A 151 -2.24 19.32 9.21
C ARG A 151 -2.02 18.07 10.06
N GLU A 152 -3.03 17.21 10.13
CA GLU A 152 -3.05 16.07 11.06
C GLU A 152 -2.24 14.89 10.53
N HIS A 153 -2.19 14.71 9.20
CA HIS A 153 -1.67 13.50 8.59
C HIS A 153 -0.65 13.78 7.49
N PHE A 154 -1.06 14.42 6.40
CA PHE A 154 -0.30 14.35 5.15
C PHE A 154 1.05 15.09 5.19
N ALA A 155 1.16 16.21 5.91
CA ALA A 155 2.45 16.90 6.07
C ALA A 155 3.53 16.00 6.74
N ASN A 156 3.11 15.07 7.60
CA ASN A 156 3.99 14.19 8.38
C ASN A 156 4.20 12.80 7.76
N VAL A 157 3.49 12.46 6.66
CA VAL A 157 3.65 11.18 5.99
C VAL A 157 5.09 11.01 5.50
N LYS A 158 5.78 9.93 5.89
CA LYS A 158 7.17 9.69 5.43
C LYS A 158 7.21 9.43 3.92
N GLY A 159 8.33 9.80 3.31
CA GLY A 159 8.55 9.75 1.86
C GLY A 159 9.05 11.10 1.38
N GLU A 160 10.04 11.08 0.51
CA GLU A 160 10.75 12.26 0.02
C GLU A 160 10.58 12.43 -1.49
N ARG A 161 10.40 11.33 -2.22
CA ARG A 161 10.25 11.33 -3.68
C ARG A 161 8.85 10.83 -4.07
N PHE A 162 8.74 10.09 -5.17
CA PHE A 162 7.46 9.63 -5.72
C PHE A 162 6.71 8.65 -4.80
N GLU A 163 7.42 7.93 -3.93
CA GLU A 163 6.81 7.04 -2.95
C GLU A 163 5.93 7.78 -1.94
N TYR A 164 6.08 9.10 -1.78
CA TYR A 164 5.25 9.91 -0.89
C TYR A 164 3.76 9.81 -1.24
N GLU A 165 3.44 9.90 -2.52
CA GLU A 165 2.06 9.80 -3.03
C GLU A 165 1.44 8.43 -2.74
N MET A 166 2.24 7.36 -2.85
CA MET A 166 1.82 6.02 -2.46
C MET A 166 1.61 5.92 -0.94
N ASN A 167 2.54 6.48 -0.16
CA ASN A 167 2.47 6.48 1.29
C ASN A 167 1.27 7.28 1.82
N MET A 168 0.81 8.29 1.08
CA MET A 168 -0.40 9.04 1.38
C MET A 168 -1.65 8.16 1.26
N LEU A 169 -1.75 7.29 0.26
CA LEU A 169 -2.85 6.32 0.14
C LEU A 169 -2.83 5.31 1.31
N ILE A 170 -1.64 4.84 1.68
CA ILE A 170 -1.46 3.96 2.84
C ILE A 170 -1.88 4.67 4.13
N ALA A 171 -1.46 5.93 4.32
CA ALA A 171 -1.84 6.74 5.46
C ALA A 171 -3.36 6.96 5.51
N ALA A 172 -4.00 7.26 4.38
CA ALA A 172 -5.46 7.39 4.32
C ALA A 172 -6.17 6.13 4.81
N LYS A 173 -5.70 4.94 4.41
CA LYS A 173 -6.22 3.66 4.93
C LYS A 173 -5.94 3.46 6.42
N GLU A 174 -4.73 3.77 6.89
CA GLU A 174 -4.34 3.61 8.30
C GLU A 174 -5.13 4.52 9.24
N TYR A 175 -5.41 5.75 8.81
CA TYR A 175 -6.19 6.75 9.55
C TYR A 175 -7.70 6.74 9.22
N GLN A 176 -8.16 5.78 8.42
CA GLN A 176 -9.56 5.65 8.00
C GLN A 176 -10.15 6.88 7.29
N ILE A 177 -9.30 7.62 6.58
CA ILE A 177 -9.70 8.76 5.75
C ILE A 177 -10.38 8.22 4.47
N PRO A 178 -11.63 8.62 4.17
CA PRO A 178 -12.28 8.28 2.92
C PRO A 178 -11.49 8.78 1.70
N ILE A 179 -11.50 7.99 0.63
CA ILE A 179 -10.90 8.35 -0.64
C ILE A 179 -12.01 8.44 -1.67
N GLU A 180 -12.20 9.61 -2.25
CA GLU A 180 -13.20 9.87 -3.29
C GLU A 180 -12.50 10.02 -4.64
N GLU A 181 -13.00 9.33 -5.66
CA GLU A 181 -12.42 9.34 -7.00
C GLU A 181 -13.38 9.99 -8.00
N PHE A 182 -12.85 10.84 -8.87
CA PHE A 182 -13.58 11.35 -10.02
C PHE A 182 -12.75 11.19 -11.29
N PRO A 183 -13.37 10.96 -12.45
CA PRO A 183 -12.64 10.75 -13.69
C PRO A 183 -12.01 12.05 -14.21
N ILE A 184 -10.81 11.95 -14.79
CA ILE A 184 -10.14 13.05 -15.48
C ILE A 184 -9.82 12.71 -16.93
N GLN A 185 -9.69 13.75 -17.75
CA GLN A 185 -9.23 13.64 -19.13
C GLN A 185 -7.76 13.21 -19.15
N THR A 186 -7.41 12.32 -20.09
CA THR A 186 -6.05 11.79 -20.16
C THR A 186 -5.34 12.37 -21.38
N ILE A 187 -4.47 13.36 -21.15
CA ILE A 187 -3.67 13.98 -22.22
C ILE A 187 -2.28 13.35 -22.23
N TYR A 188 -1.92 12.64 -23.31
CA TYR A 188 -0.55 12.20 -23.54
C TYR A 188 0.17 13.11 -24.52
N LEU A 189 1.20 13.79 -24.04
CA LEU A 189 2.16 14.48 -24.90
C LEU A 189 3.21 13.46 -25.36
N ALA A 190 3.29 13.21 -26.67
CA ALA A 190 4.07 12.15 -27.30
C ALA A 190 5.60 12.18 -27.08
N ASN A 191 6.12 13.13 -26.29
CA ASN A 191 7.55 13.37 -26.07
C ASN A 191 7.98 13.39 -24.60
N ASN A 192 7.14 12.95 -23.65
CA ASN A 192 7.60 12.80 -22.27
C ASN A 192 8.33 11.47 -22.07
N GLU A 193 9.61 11.44 -22.46
CA GLU A 193 10.56 10.53 -21.83
C GLU A 193 10.69 10.91 -20.35
N SER A 194 10.63 9.91 -19.47
CA SER A 194 10.91 9.99 -18.02
C SER A 194 9.78 10.44 -17.08
N SER A 195 8.77 9.58 -16.88
CA SER A 195 8.32 9.38 -15.50
C SER A 195 9.41 8.57 -14.78
N HIS A 196 10.20 9.19 -13.92
CA HIS A 196 11.22 8.52 -13.09
C HIS A 196 10.66 7.56 -12.03
N PHE A 197 9.35 7.26 -12.09
CA PHE A 197 8.68 6.31 -11.21
C PHE A 197 9.23 4.91 -11.45
N ASN A 198 9.79 4.31 -10.41
CA ASN A 198 10.22 2.92 -10.39
C ASN A 198 9.24 2.13 -9.51
N PRO A 199 8.35 1.30 -10.10
CA PRO A 199 7.30 0.59 -9.38
C PRO A 199 7.80 -0.24 -8.19
N PHE A 200 9.03 -0.76 -8.25
CA PHE A 200 9.59 -1.58 -7.18
C PHE A 200 10.11 -0.76 -6.02
N ILE A 201 10.93 0.25 -6.30
CA ILE A 201 11.54 1.12 -5.28
C ILE A 201 10.47 1.98 -4.61
N ASP A 202 9.56 2.55 -5.41
CA ASP A 202 8.55 3.48 -4.91
C ASP A 202 7.41 2.77 -4.16
N SER A 203 7.34 1.43 -4.26
CA SER A 203 6.36 0.59 -3.54
C SER A 203 6.95 -0.22 -2.38
N ILE A 204 8.20 0.06 -1.95
CA ILE A 204 8.88 -0.69 -0.87
C ILE A 204 8.02 -0.82 0.41
N ARG A 205 7.27 0.23 0.79
CA ARG A 205 6.42 0.17 1.99
C ARG A 205 5.32 -0.89 1.87
N ILE A 206 4.74 -1.05 0.68
CA ILE A 206 3.72 -2.07 0.39
C ILE A 206 4.35 -3.46 0.59
N TYR A 207 5.49 -3.70 -0.05
CA TYR A 207 6.18 -4.99 0.04
C TYR A 207 6.66 -5.31 1.46
N LYS A 208 7.03 -4.31 2.25
CA LYS A 208 7.52 -4.48 3.62
C LYS A 208 6.51 -5.17 4.53
N VAL A 209 5.20 -4.88 4.38
CA VAL A 209 4.16 -5.53 5.20
C VAL A 209 4.07 -7.01 4.87
N PHE A 210 4.04 -7.34 3.59
CA PHE A 210 4.03 -8.73 3.13
C PHE A 210 5.31 -9.48 3.50
N LEU A 211 6.48 -8.83 3.37
CA LEU A 211 7.77 -9.41 3.76
C LEU A 211 7.81 -9.74 5.25
N LYS A 212 7.30 -8.87 6.13
CA LYS A 212 7.19 -9.19 7.56
C LYS A 212 6.28 -10.40 7.82
N PHE A 213 5.18 -10.53 7.09
CA PHE A 213 4.30 -11.70 7.19
C PHE A 213 4.98 -12.99 6.74
N MET A 214 5.72 -12.95 5.62
CA MET A 214 6.55 -14.06 5.16
C MET A 214 7.59 -14.46 6.19
N LEU A 215 8.31 -13.49 6.77
CA LEU A 215 9.31 -13.73 7.80
C LEU A 215 8.69 -14.32 9.07
N SER A 216 7.54 -13.82 9.53
CA SER A 216 6.81 -14.37 10.67
C SER A 216 6.42 -15.84 10.46
N SER A 217 5.97 -16.16 9.25
CA SER A 217 5.54 -17.51 8.88
C SER A 217 6.73 -18.46 8.73
N LEU A 218 7.84 -17.99 8.16
CA LEU A 218 9.10 -18.74 8.09
C LEU A 218 9.68 -19.00 9.49
N SER A 219 9.68 -17.99 10.37
CA SER A 219 10.12 -18.15 11.76
C SER A 219 9.25 -19.15 12.52
N SER A 220 7.93 -19.10 12.35
CA SER A 220 7.01 -20.08 12.93
C SER A 220 7.31 -21.50 12.45
N PHE A 221 7.59 -21.68 11.15
CA PHE A 221 7.98 -22.97 10.59
C PHE A 221 9.31 -23.50 11.18
N ILE A 222 10.31 -22.63 11.34
CA ILE A 222 11.58 -22.99 11.99
C ILE A 222 11.36 -23.39 13.45
N ILE A 223 10.52 -22.64 14.18
CA ILE A 223 10.17 -22.96 15.58
C ILE A 223 9.46 -24.32 15.67
N ASP A 224 8.54 -24.63 14.74
CA ASP A 224 7.87 -25.93 14.69
C ASP A 224 8.88 -27.08 14.56
N ILE A 225 9.80 -27.00 13.61
CA ILE A 225 10.83 -28.04 13.39
C ILE A 225 11.76 -28.16 14.60
N ALA A 226 12.24 -27.04 15.14
CA ALA A 226 13.15 -27.02 16.27
C ALA A 226 12.50 -27.61 17.54
N LEU A 227 11.25 -27.23 17.83
CA LEU A 227 10.49 -27.77 18.95
C LEU A 227 10.16 -29.25 18.74
N TYR A 228 9.80 -29.67 17.53
CA TYR A 228 9.54 -31.07 17.21
C TYR A 228 10.78 -31.96 17.44
N TRP A 229 11.97 -31.45 17.10
CA TRP A 229 13.24 -32.11 17.39
C TRP A 229 13.55 -32.14 18.89
N LEU A 230 13.45 -31.00 19.57
CA LEU A 230 13.74 -30.86 20.99
C LEU A 230 12.81 -31.75 21.86
N LEU A 231 11.51 -31.73 21.58
CA LEU A 231 10.54 -32.59 22.28
C LEU A 231 10.83 -34.07 22.04
N GLY A 232 11.35 -34.43 20.85
CA GLY A 232 11.83 -35.79 20.59
C GLY A 232 12.97 -36.18 21.52
N TYR A 233 13.94 -35.28 21.71
CA TYR A 233 15.05 -35.51 22.64
C TYR A 233 14.58 -35.59 24.11
N LEU A 234 13.69 -34.69 24.54
CA LEU A 234 13.23 -34.58 25.93
C LEU A 234 12.20 -35.64 26.35
N LEU A 235 11.29 -36.02 25.47
CA LEU A 235 10.19 -36.93 25.80
C LEU A 235 10.55 -38.41 25.61
N ARG A 236 11.54 -38.72 24.76
CA ARG A 236 11.96 -40.11 24.50
C ARG A 236 12.39 -40.91 25.74
N PRO A 237 13.04 -40.32 26.76
CA PRO A 237 13.33 -41.01 28.02
C PRO A 237 12.07 -41.36 28.84
N ILE A 238 10.96 -40.63 28.66
CA ILE A 238 9.73 -40.75 29.44
C ILE A 238 8.70 -41.62 28.70
N ILE A 239 8.57 -41.42 27.39
CA ILE A 239 7.58 -42.07 26.52
C ILE A 239 8.32 -42.89 25.47
N SER A 240 8.19 -44.21 25.55
CA SER A 240 8.81 -45.13 24.61
C SER A 240 8.17 -45.04 23.22
N ASP A 241 8.97 -45.24 22.18
CA ASP A 241 8.54 -45.34 20.78
C ASP A 241 7.47 -46.44 20.56
N LYS A 242 7.38 -47.41 21.49
CA LYS A 242 6.42 -48.53 21.46
C LYS A 242 5.01 -48.20 21.96
N TRP A 243 4.81 -47.03 22.58
CA TRP A 243 3.49 -46.64 23.09
C TRP A 243 2.61 -46.20 21.91
N MET A 244 1.63 -47.03 21.59
CA MET A 244 0.69 -46.85 20.48
C MET A 244 -0.73 -46.64 20.99
N LEU A 245 -1.50 -45.79 20.31
CA LEU A 245 -2.93 -45.66 20.54
C LEU A 245 -3.65 -46.89 19.96
N PRO A 246 -4.42 -47.67 20.76
CA PRO A 246 -4.97 -48.97 20.36
C PRO A 246 -5.91 -48.97 19.14
N PHE A 247 -6.41 -47.81 18.74
CA PHE A 247 -7.42 -47.67 17.68
C PHE A 247 -6.90 -47.05 16.38
N PHE A 248 -5.70 -46.45 16.38
CA PHE A 248 -5.23 -45.60 15.28
C PHE A 248 -3.81 -45.92 14.80
N ASP A 249 -3.16 -46.95 15.36
CA ASP A 249 -1.74 -47.30 15.11
C ASP A 249 -0.79 -46.10 15.17
N LEU A 250 -1.12 -45.13 16.03
CA LEU A 250 -0.40 -43.87 16.12
C LEU A 250 0.53 -43.87 17.33
N SER A 251 1.81 -43.59 17.10
CA SER A 251 2.79 -43.41 18.17
C SER A 251 2.41 -42.19 19.03
N VAL A 252 2.24 -42.41 20.34
CA VAL A 252 1.93 -41.35 21.30
C VAL A 252 3.02 -40.29 21.31
N LEU A 253 4.28 -40.70 21.19
CA LEU A 253 5.42 -39.78 21.15
C LEU A 253 5.36 -38.87 19.90
N ILE A 254 5.10 -39.44 18.71
CA ILE A 254 4.99 -38.65 17.47
C ILE A 254 3.82 -37.66 17.60
N LEU A 255 2.66 -38.13 18.05
CA LEU A 255 1.49 -37.28 18.24
C LEU A 255 1.77 -36.11 19.19
N MET A 256 2.34 -36.38 20.37
CA MET A 256 2.65 -35.34 21.36
C MET A 256 3.63 -34.30 20.81
N ARG A 257 4.69 -34.75 20.12
CA ARG A 257 5.67 -33.85 19.50
C ARG A 257 5.00 -32.95 18.47
N THR A 258 4.18 -33.52 17.58
CA THR A 258 3.49 -32.76 16.53
C THR A 258 2.47 -31.79 17.11
N VAL A 259 1.65 -32.19 18.07
CA VAL A 259 0.62 -31.31 18.65
C VAL A 259 1.25 -30.14 19.39
N ILE A 260 2.23 -30.40 20.26
CA ILE A 260 2.88 -29.36 21.06
C ILE A 260 3.68 -28.40 20.16
N SER A 261 4.45 -28.90 19.19
CA SER A 261 5.22 -28.04 18.29
C SER A 261 4.33 -27.15 17.44
N ARG A 262 3.22 -27.70 16.91
CA ARG A 262 2.25 -26.96 16.08
C ARG A 262 1.50 -25.92 16.89
N PHE A 263 1.11 -26.25 18.11
CA PHE A 263 0.44 -25.30 18.99
C PHE A 263 1.37 -24.12 19.35
N ALA A 264 2.60 -24.40 19.77
CA ALA A 264 3.55 -23.35 20.13
C ALA A 264 3.96 -22.47 18.93
N SER A 265 4.24 -23.07 17.77
CA SER A 265 4.62 -22.34 16.56
C SER A 265 3.47 -21.48 16.01
N SER A 266 2.23 -21.98 16.04
CA SER A 266 1.06 -21.21 15.61
C SER A 266 0.71 -20.07 16.57
N LEU A 267 0.92 -20.26 17.88
CA LEU A 267 0.77 -19.20 18.87
C LEU A 267 1.79 -18.07 18.66
N PHE A 268 3.05 -18.43 18.40
CA PHE A 268 4.08 -17.47 18.02
C PHE A 268 3.68 -16.69 16.75
N ASN A 269 3.23 -17.40 15.70
CA ASN A 269 2.82 -16.76 14.45
C ASN A 269 1.66 -15.77 14.67
N PHE A 270 0.66 -16.17 15.45
CA PHE A 270 -0.47 -15.33 15.82
C PHE A 270 0.00 -14.03 16.49
N PHE A 271 0.85 -14.10 17.52
CA PHE A 271 1.28 -12.92 18.26
C PHE A 271 2.17 -12.00 17.43
N VAL A 272 3.09 -12.54 16.63
CA VAL A 272 3.93 -11.73 15.73
C VAL A 272 3.08 -11.07 14.65
N ASN A 273 2.13 -11.78 14.06
CA ASN A 273 1.24 -11.21 13.06
C ASN A 273 0.36 -10.12 13.66
N LYS A 274 -0.25 -10.37 14.83
CA LYS A 274 -1.04 -9.38 15.56
C LYS A 274 -0.26 -8.11 15.86
N ASN A 275 0.91 -8.24 16.49
CA ASN A 275 1.61 -7.10 17.08
C ASN A 275 2.59 -6.42 16.09
N GLN A 276 3.31 -7.18 15.27
CA GLN A 276 4.39 -6.65 14.42
C GLN A 276 3.99 -6.43 12.96
N VAL A 277 3.13 -7.31 12.42
CA VAL A 277 2.70 -7.25 11.01
C VAL A 277 1.50 -6.30 10.88
N PHE A 278 0.43 -6.57 11.62
CA PHE A 278 -0.84 -5.85 11.49
C PHE A 278 -1.07 -4.76 12.55
N LYS A 279 -0.24 -4.73 13.61
CA LYS A 279 -0.29 -3.73 14.71
C LYS A 279 -1.72 -3.55 15.24
N ASN A 280 -2.31 -4.65 15.69
CA ASN A 280 -3.64 -4.67 16.29
C ASN A 280 -3.54 -4.78 17.81
N ASP A 281 -3.92 -3.70 18.52
CA ASP A 281 -3.82 -3.59 19.98
C ASP A 281 -5.04 -4.17 20.72
N SER A 282 -6.04 -4.72 20.01
CA SER A 282 -7.25 -5.24 20.65
C SER A 282 -6.97 -6.52 21.46
N SER A 283 -7.56 -6.61 22.64
CA SER A 283 -7.44 -7.79 23.52
C SER A 283 -8.57 -8.82 23.31
N SER A 284 -9.30 -8.73 22.20
CA SER A 284 -10.49 -9.53 21.96
C SER A 284 -10.14 -11.02 21.77
N PRO A 285 -10.76 -11.96 22.52
CA PRO A 285 -10.53 -13.39 22.35
C PRO A 285 -11.02 -13.89 20.98
N PHE A 286 -11.96 -13.16 20.34
CA PHE A 286 -12.45 -13.50 19.01
C PHE A 286 -11.36 -13.47 17.94
N LEU A 287 -10.25 -12.73 18.14
CA LEU A 287 -9.08 -12.77 17.25
C LEU A 287 -8.53 -14.19 17.09
N PHE A 288 -8.38 -14.90 18.21
CA PHE A 288 -7.89 -16.28 18.22
C PHE A 288 -8.84 -17.22 17.47
N VAL A 289 -10.14 -17.07 17.71
CA VAL A 289 -11.17 -17.87 17.03
C VAL A 289 -11.13 -17.66 15.53
N ARG A 290 -11.05 -16.40 15.07
CA ARG A 290 -10.95 -16.08 13.64
C ARG A 290 -9.67 -16.65 13.02
N TYR A 291 -8.54 -16.52 13.72
CA TYR A 291 -7.26 -17.02 13.26
C TYR A 291 -7.25 -18.54 13.07
N TYR A 292 -7.69 -19.31 14.07
CA TYR A 292 -7.72 -20.77 13.98
C TYR A 292 -8.81 -21.28 13.05
N THR A 293 -9.96 -20.58 12.95
CA THR A 293 -10.98 -20.87 11.92
C THR A 293 -10.36 -20.77 10.53
N LEU A 294 -9.61 -19.70 10.25
CA LEU A 294 -8.91 -19.54 8.97
C LEU A 294 -7.88 -20.67 8.74
N ALA A 295 -7.10 -21.03 9.76
CA ALA A 295 -6.09 -22.09 9.64
C ALA A 295 -6.73 -23.46 9.32
N ILE A 296 -7.87 -23.80 9.95
CA ILE A 296 -8.60 -25.04 9.68
C ILE A 296 -9.18 -25.03 8.27
N VAL A 297 -9.83 -23.94 7.86
CA VAL A 297 -10.39 -23.81 6.51
C VAL A 297 -9.29 -23.93 5.45
N GLN A 298 -8.14 -23.30 5.69
CA GLN A 298 -7.00 -23.36 4.78
C GLN A 298 -6.43 -24.80 4.68
N LEU A 299 -6.34 -25.52 5.80
CA LEU A 299 -5.90 -26.92 5.81
C LEU A 299 -6.84 -27.81 4.99
N LEU A 300 -8.15 -27.68 5.19
CA LEU A 300 -9.16 -28.46 4.46
C LEU A 300 -9.15 -28.11 2.96
N LEU A 301 -9.07 -26.82 2.63
CA LEU A 301 -8.95 -26.38 1.24
C LEU A 301 -7.69 -26.91 0.57
N SER A 302 -6.54 -26.90 1.25
CA SER A 302 -5.30 -27.48 0.73
C SER A 302 -5.49 -28.97 0.41
N ALA A 303 -6.07 -29.75 1.33
CA ALA A 303 -6.30 -31.18 1.14
C ALA A 303 -7.20 -31.49 -0.07
N VAL A 304 -8.24 -30.68 -0.31
CA VAL A 304 -9.16 -30.84 -1.45
C VAL A 304 -8.50 -30.36 -2.75
N LEU A 305 -7.95 -29.15 -2.76
CA LEU A 305 -7.44 -28.50 -3.97
C LEU A 305 -6.28 -29.27 -4.59
N VAL A 306 -5.41 -29.92 -3.79
CA VAL A 306 -4.26 -30.69 -4.32
C VAL A 306 -4.68 -31.86 -5.21
N ASN A 307 -5.89 -32.37 -5.00
CA ASN A 307 -6.45 -33.50 -5.77
C ASN A 307 -7.31 -33.05 -6.96
N HIS A 308 -7.86 -31.83 -6.93
CA HIS A 308 -8.81 -31.36 -7.94
C HIS A 308 -8.30 -30.22 -8.83
N LEU A 309 -7.33 -29.43 -8.37
CA LEU A 309 -6.78 -28.29 -9.10
C LEU A 309 -5.40 -28.64 -9.69
N LEU A 310 -5.07 -28.04 -10.83
CA LEU A 310 -3.78 -28.24 -11.51
C LEU A 310 -3.48 -29.71 -11.83
N THR A 311 -4.50 -30.52 -12.10
CA THR A 311 -4.37 -31.96 -12.40
C THR A 311 -3.53 -32.25 -13.64
N PHE A 312 -3.33 -31.27 -14.51
CA PHE A 312 -2.38 -31.32 -15.63
C PHE A 312 -0.91 -31.42 -15.18
N ILE A 313 -0.59 -31.09 -13.92
CA ILE A 313 0.73 -31.28 -13.32
C ILE A 313 0.78 -32.67 -12.69
N THR A 314 1.60 -33.56 -13.23
CA THR A 314 1.71 -34.96 -12.78
C THR A 314 2.17 -35.08 -11.31
N TYR A 315 3.14 -34.25 -10.90
CA TYR A 315 3.76 -34.33 -9.57
C TYR A 315 2.86 -33.72 -8.48
N SER A 316 2.33 -34.56 -7.58
CA SER A 316 1.47 -34.14 -6.46
C SER A 316 2.15 -33.16 -5.50
N THR A 317 3.45 -33.35 -5.24
CA THR A 317 4.26 -32.44 -4.42
C THR A 317 4.32 -31.04 -5.04
N LEU A 318 4.48 -30.94 -6.37
CA LEU A 318 4.53 -29.65 -7.06
C LEU A 318 3.16 -28.94 -7.01
N ARG A 319 2.07 -29.68 -7.23
CA ARG A 319 0.70 -29.14 -7.05
C ARG A 319 0.51 -28.58 -5.64
N LYS A 320 0.93 -29.33 -4.63
CA LYS A 320 0.85 -28.92 -3.22
C LYS A 320 1.63 -27.64 -2.95
N CYS A 321 2.86 -27.51 -3.43
CA CYS A 321 3.65 -26.30 -3.26
C CYS A 321 2.97 -25.07 -3.88
N ILE A 322 2.41 -25.19 -5.08
CA ILE A 322 1.72 -24.07 -5.76
C ILE A 322 0.46 -23.68 -4.99
N ILE A 323 -0.37 -24.65 -4.63
CA ILE A 323 -1.64 -24.41 -3.92
C ILE A 323 -1.40 -23.81 -2.55
N ASP A 324 -0.46 -24.35 -1.77
CA ASP A 324 -0.15 -23.83 -0.44
C ASP A 324 0.43 -22.41 -0.51
N THR A 325 1.19 -22.08 -1.55
CA THR A 325 1.68 -20.71 -1.79
C THR A 325 0.54 -19.74 -2.09
N LEU A 326 -0.43 -20.15 -2.92
CA LEU A 326 -1.61 -19.32 -3.23
C LEU A 326 -2.50 -19.13 -1.98
N LEU A 327 -2.76 -20.22 -1.25
CA LEU A 327 -3.50 -20.17 0.00
C LEU A 327 -2.78 -19.31 1.04
N PHE A 328 -1.45 -19.35 1.10
CA PHE A 328 -0.66 -18.46 1.95
C PHE A 328 -0.87 -16.99 1.60
N ALA A 329 -0.84 -16.62 0.32
CA ALA A 329 -1.11 -15.24 -0.12
C ALA A 329 -2.54 -14.80 0.19
N ILE A 330 -3.53 -15.69 0.01
CA ILE A 330 -4.94 -15.42 0.37
C ILE A 330 -5.09 -15.28 1.90
N SER A 331 -4.38 -16.11 2.67
CA SER A 331 -4.42 -16.08 4.13
C SER A 331 -3.94 -14.73 4.67
N PHE A 332 -2.92 -14.13 4.05
CA PHE A 332 -2.46 -12.78 4.39
C PHE A 332 -3.59 -11.76 4.27
N GLN A 333 -4.34 -11.80 3.17
CA GLN A 333 -5.45 -10.87 2.92
C GLN A 333 -6.60 -11.07 3.91
N ILE A 334 -6.99 -12.31 4.18
CA ILE A 334 -8.06 -12.61 5.16
C ILE A 334 -7.61 -12.24 6.57
N GLN A 335 -6.35 -12.49 6.92
CA GLN A 335 -5.81 -12.08 8.21
C GLN A 335 -5.86 -10.57 8.40
N ARG A 336 -5.52 -9.80 7.36
CA ARG A 336 -5.59 -8.34 7.40
C ARG A 336 -7.02 -7.81 7.51
N GLU A 337 -7.92 -8.26 6.62
CA GLU A 337 -9.26 -7.65 6.46
C GLU A 337 -10.32 -8.21 7.42
N TRP A 338 -10.11 -9.40 8.00
CA TRP A 338 -11.11 -10.06 8.85
C TRP A 338 -10.58 -10.49 10.21
N VAL A 339 -9.42 -11.17 10.26
CA VAL A 339 -8.88 -11.66 11.54
C VAL A 339 -8.44 -10.50 12.41
N PHE A 340 -7.52 -9.67 11.92
CA PHE A 340 -6.91 -8.54 12.63
C PHE A 340 -7.48 -7.20 12.20
N LYS A 341 -8.72 -7.17 11.69
CA LYS A 341 -9.44 -5.91 11.46
C LYS A 341 -9.54 -5.14 12.77
N LYS A 342 -9.13 -3.87 12.75
CA LYS A 342 -9.22 -2.97 13.90
C LYS A 342 -10.67 -2.70 14.28
#